data_AF-A0A6M0SB03-F1
#
_entry.id   AF-A0A6M0SB03-F1
#
_cell.length_a   1.000
_cell.length_b   1.000
_cell.length_c   1.000
_cell.angle_alpha   90.00
_cell.angle_beta   90.00
_cell.angle_gamma   90.00
#
_symmetry.space_group_name_H-M   'P 1'
#
loop_
_entity.id
_entity.type
_entity.pdbx_description
1 polymer ?
#
loop_
_entity_poly.entity_id
_entity_poly.type
_entity_poly.pdbx_seq_one_letter_code
_entity_poly.pdbx_strand_id
1 'polypeptide(L)'
;MQGQLSELDIRSIFQLIDIGQQTGELYIESFDGPANSWLVFFANGGILYAGRTNEQLNRLRDILYPLKLEVQWESVDLSNLTPLRPPEYGALWWLLENGHLTTQQARSVLYRLIEETLFEVISLHQGRFLFRFHASLSPQLTEFDTKPLVKRVIRQLQGWLRLQPRLNSFYDCPFLADTYRTDSASLPPLLAMSDGKTSVIQISRHLSRNIFSVANGLYPYVQKGHIQMVHSLQASHRIQTKAPINNAVPRIVCIDDTLAVRQAIEMMLDAYGYEVTSIGNPVKALSLLFSLKPDLILCDVAMPELEGHQLCAMLRQAPYFQSVPIIMLTGKDSFVDRVKANMVGATDYLTKPFGEPELLALVERYVGRGNPKRLAPEMLLEQEISATLNPENWSNP
;
A
#
# COMPACT_ATOMS: atom_id res chain seq x y z
N MET A 1 -12.79 -16.19 12.12
CA MET A 1 -13.25 -15.20 13.12
C MET A 1 -13.25 -13.83 12.43
N GLN A 2 -14.28 -13.00 12.56
CA GLN A 2 -14.31 -11.66 11.94
C GLN A 2 -15.12 -10.69 12.79
N GLY A 3 -14.87 -9.39 12.66
CA GLY A 3 -15.58 -8.36 13.40
C GLY A 3 -14.95 -6.99 13.28
N GLN A 4 -15.38 -6.06 14.13
CA GLN A 4 -14.81 -4.72 14.24
C GLN A 4 -13.89 -4.59 15.45
N LEU A 5 -12.88 -3.71 15.35
CA LEU A 5 -11.94 -3.44 16.45
C LEU A 5 -12.58 -2.68 17.62
N SER A 6 -13.73 -2.04 17.38
CA SER A 6 -14.58 -1.45 18.41
C SER A 6 -15.26 -2.49 19.31
N GLU A 7 -15.49 -3.70 18.79
CA GLU A 7 -16.14 -4.81 19.50
C GLU A 7 -15.12 -5.72 20.19
N LEU A 8 -14.01 -5.99 19.50
CA LEU A 8 -12.95 -6.88 19.98
C LEU A 8 -11.58 -6.31 19.60
N ASP A 9 -10.82 -5.88 20.60
CA ASP A 9 -9.51 -5.29 20.36
C ASP A 9 -8.46 -6.32 19.90
N ILE A 10 -7.38 -5.84 19.27
CA ILE A 10 -6.30 -6.67 18.73
C ILE A 10 -5.64 -7.55 19.80
N ARG A 11 -5.58 -7.10 21.06
CA ARG A 11 -4.97 -7.86 22.16
C ARG A 11 -5.82 -9.08 22.49
N SER A 12 -7.14 -8.90 22.57
CA SER A 12 -8.09 -9.98 22.76
C SER A 12 -8.08 -10.96 21.59
N ILE A 13 -7.97 -10.48 20.36
CA ILE A 13 -7.83 -11.32 19.16
C ILE A 13 -6.58 -12.21 19.26
N PHE A 14 -5.42 -11.63 19.55
CA PHE A 14 -4.18 -12.39 19.74
C PHE A 14 -4.26 -13.39 20.89
N GLN A 15 -4.93 -13.03 21.99
CA GLN A 15 -5.14 -13.93 23.10
C GLN A 15 -6.04 -15.13 22.73
N LEU A 16 -7.08 -14.92 21.93
CA LEU A 16 -7.95 -16.01 21.46
C LEU A 16 -7.20 -16.97 20.52
N ILE A 17 -6.33 -16.43 19.66
CA ILE A 17 -5.48 -17.22 18.76
C ILE A 17 -4.46 -18.05 19.57
N ASP A 18 -3.80 -17.43 20.57
CA ASP A 18 -2.87 -18.09 21.48
C ASP A 18 -3.55 -19.22 22.28
N ILE A 19 -4.66 -18.93 22.97
CA ILE A 19 -5.38 -19.92 23.79
C ILE A 19 -5.91 -21.06 22.92
N GLY A 20 -6.44 -20.75 21.75
CA GLY A 20 -6.96 -21.74 20.81
C GLY A 20 -5.89 -22.47 20.01
N GLN A 21 -4.61 -22.14 20.19
CA GLN A 21 -3.48 -22.66 19.41
C GLN A 21 -3.76 -22.62 17.89
N GLN A 22 -4.40 -21.53 17.44
CA GLN A 22 -4.95 -21.44 16.10
C GLN A 22 -3.85 -21.20 15.06
N THR A 23 -3.99 -21.86 13.91
CA THR A 23 -3.12 -21.67 12.74
C THR A 23 -3.90 -20.96 11.63
N GLY A 24 -3.30 -19.95 11.02
CA GLY A 24 -3.97 -19.18 9.99
C GLY A 24 -3.38 -17.79 9.75
N GLU A 25 -4.19 -16.92 9.19
CA GLU A 25 -3.85 -15.54 8.82
C GLU A 25 -4.87 -14.58 9.41
N LEU A 26 -4.39 -13.56 10.10
CA LEU A 26 -5.18 -12.42 10.57
C LEU A 26 -4.96 -11.24 9.63
N TYR A 27 -6.02 -10.82 8.95
CA TYR A 27 -6.10 -9.56 8.23
C TYR A 27 -6.69 -8.48 9.14
N ILE A 28 -6.10 -7.29 9.14
CA ILE A 28 -6.53 -6.12 9.91
C ILE A 28 -6.56 -4.93 8.96
N GLU A 29 -7.59 -4.10 9.03
CA GLU A 29 -7.68 -2.85 8.27
C GLU A 29 -8.18 -1.75 9.19
N SER A 30 -7.53 -0.59 9.13
CA SER A 30 -7.93 0.59 9.90
C SER A 30 -8.96 1.43 9.14
N PHE A 31 -9.87 2.06 9.88
CA PHE A 31 -10.76 3.09 9.33
C PHE A 31 -10.16 4.49 9.38
N ASP A 32 -9.04 4.66 10.08
CA ASP A 32 -8.38 5.95 10.28
C ASP A 32 -7.26 6.15 9.24
N GLY A 33 -7.42 7.15 8.37
CA GLY A 33 -6.42 7.55 7.38
C GLY A 33 -6.44 6.73 6.08
N PRO A 34 -5.40 6.85 5.22
CA PRO A 34 -5.32 6.08 3.97
C PRO A 34 -5.40 4.58 4.27
N ALA A 35 -6.00 3.80 3.37
CA ALA A 35 -6.33 2.37 3.51
C ALA A 35 -5.13 1.49 3.95
N ASN A 36 -4.83 1.53 5.25
CA ASN A 36 -3.76 0.77 5.85
C ASN A 36 -4.34 -0.58 6.26
N SER A 37 -3.74 -1.64 5.73
CA SER A 37 -4.07 -3.00 6.14
C SER A 37 -2.81 -3.82 6.42
N TRP A 38 -2.95 -4.75 7.36
CA TRP A 38 -1.89 -5.58 7.89
C TRP A 38 -2.30 -7.04 7.82
N LEU A 39 -1.28 -7.89 7.72
CA LEU A 39 -1.37 -9.33 7.79
C LEU A 39 -0.48 -9.83 8.92
N VAL A 40 -1.01 -10.74 9.73
CA VAL A 40 -0.27 -11.47 10.75
C VAL A 40 -0.51 -12.95 10.54
N PHE A 41 0.57 -13.71 10.34
CA PHE A 41 0.51 -15.15 10.11
C PHE A 41 0.82 -15.90 11.40
N PHE A 42 0.01 -16.92 11.67
CA PHE A 42 0.08 -17.72 12.88
C PHE A 42 0.26 -19.20 12.57
N ALA A 43 1.00 -19.90 13.42
CA ALA A 43 1.04 -21.35 13.50
C ALA A 43 1.00 -21.74 14.96
N ASN A 44 0.10 -22.68 15.32
CA ASN A 44 -0.08 -23.19 16.68
C ASN A 44 -0.18 -22.08 17.76
N GLY A 45 -0.82 -20.95 17.43
CA GLY A 45 -0.96 -19.82 18.35
C GLY A 45 0.25 -18.88 18.44
N GLY A 46 1.42 -19.25 17.89
CA GLY A 46 2.56 -18.34 17.74
C GLY A 46 2.57 -17.58 16.41
N ILE A 47 3.33 -16.49 16.36
CA ILE A 47 3.44 -15.60 15.19
C ILE A 47 4.61 -16.04 14.32
N LEU A 48 4.37 -16.22 13.02
CA LEU A 48 5.40 -16.50 12.02
C LEU A 48 5.91 -15.22 11.35
N TYR A 49 5.02 -14.31 11.00
CA TYR A 49 5.34 -13.07 10.30
C TYR A 49 4.24 -12.04 10.52
N ALA A 50 4.60 -10.76 10.48
CA ALA A 50 3.64 -9.67 10.41
C ALA A 50 4.15 -8.53 9.53
N GLY A 51 3.26 -7.95 8.75
CA GLY A 51 3.57 -6.85 7.84
C GLY A 51 2.34 -6.15 7.28
N ARG A 52 2.57 -5.10 6.50
CA ARG A 52 1.51 -4.42 5.74
C ARG A 52 1.24 -5.15 4.43
N THR A 53 0.01 -5.07 3.95
CA THR A 53 -0.45 -5.79 2.74
C THR A 53 0.18 -5.25 1.46
N ASN A 54 0.39 -3.93 1.39
CA ASN A 54 0.95 -3.22 0.23
C ASN A 54 2.43 -2.85 0.41
N GLU A 55 3.12 -3.44 1.39
CA GLU A 55 4.51 -3.10 1.68
C GLU A 55 5.44 -3.61 0.59
N GLN A 56 6.25 -2.70 0.04
CA GLN A 56 7.40 -3.06 -0.80
C GLN A 56 8.59 -3.47 0.09
N LEU A 57 9.72 -3.83 -0.53
CA LEU A 57 10.92 -4.24 0.20
C LEU A 57 11.63 -3.10 0.96
N ASN A 58 11.10 -1.86 0.98
CA ASN A 58 11.75 -0.71 1.61
C ASN A 58 11.93 -0.91 3.12
N ARG A 59 10.88 -1.36 3.80
CA ARG A 59 10.93 -1.67 5.24
C ARG A 59 11.96 -2.75 5.54
N LEU A 60 11.94 -3.86 4.80
CA LEU A 60 12.96 -4.90 4.91
C LEU A 60 14.38 -4.36 4.68
N ARG A 61 14.58 -3.53 3.64
CA ARG A 61 15.88 -2.90 3.31
C ARG A 61 16.39 -2.03 4.46
N ASP A 62 15.53 -1.19 5.04
CA ASP A 62 15.88 -0.36 6.19
C ASP A 62 16.32 -1.22 7.40
N ILE A 63 15.64 -2.35 7.64
CA ILE A 63 15.95 -3.28 8.74
C ILE A 63 17.27 -4.03 8.51
N LEU A 64 17.61 -4.31 7.24
CA LEU A 64 18.85 -4.98 6.85
C LEU A 64 20.04 -4.02 6.76
N TYR A 65 19.81 -2.72 6.57
CA TYR A 65 20.86 -1.70 6.46
C TYR A 65 21.98 -1.82 7.50
N PRO A 66 21.70 -2.03 8.81
CA PRO A 66 22.76 -2.14 9.82
C PRO A 66 23.66 -3.37 9.67
N LEU A 67 23.19 -4.41 8.97
CA LEU A 67 23.95 -5.63 8.71
C LEU A 67 24.99 -5.46 7.59
N LYS A 68 24.95 -4.34 6.84
CA LYS A 68 25.89 -4.02 5.75
C LYS A 68 26.09 -5.17 4.76
N LEU A 69 24.99 -5.81 4.39
CA LEU A 69 25.01 -6.93 3.44
C LEU A 69 25.25 -6.41 2.02
N GLU A 70 26.11 -7.10 1.28
CA GLU A 70 26.27 -6.89 -0.17
C GLU A 70 25.19 -7.69 -0.92
N VAL A 71 24.06 -7.06 -1.18
CA VAL A 71 22.91 -7.67 -1.88
C VAL A 71 22.59 -6.86 -3.13
N GLN A 72 22.56 -7.53 -4.28
CA GLN A 72 22.03 -6.97 -5.53
C GLN A 72 20.51 -7.13 -5.51
N TRP A 73 19.79 -6.08 -5.14
CA TRP A 73 18.34 -6.17 -4.98
C TRP A 73 17.58 -6.35 -6.30
N GLU A 74 18.22 -6.00 -7.42
CA GLU A 74 17.70 -6.16 -8.78
C GLU A 74 17.66 -7.63 -9.23
N SER A 75 18.45 -8.51 -8.59
CA SER A 75 18.46 -9.95 -8.89
C SER A 75 17.50 -10.76 -8.02
N VAL A 76 16.82 -10.12 -7.05
CA VAL A 76 15.82 -10.76 -6.21
C VAL A 76 14.56 -11.01 -7.05
N ASP A 77 14.48 -12.20 -7.62
CA ASP A 77 13.32 -12.64 -8.40
C ASP A 77 12.16 -13.03 -7.46
N LEU A 78 11.34 -12.05 -7.11
CA LEU A 78 10.11 -12.25 -6.34
C LEU A 78 9.05 -13.04 -7.12
N SER A 79 9.17 -13.14 -8.45
CA SER A 79 8.19 -13.82 -9.33
C SER A 79 8.40 -15.34 -9.42
N ASN A 80 9.53 -15.86 -8.93
CA ASN A 80 9.76 -17.29 -8.72
C ASN A 80 9.41 -17.76 -7.30
N LEU A 81 9.17 -16.83 -6.36
CA LEU A 81 8.76 -17.12 -4.97
C LEU A 81 7.23 -17.23 -4.81
N THR A 82 6.50 -17.34 -5.91
CA THR A 82 5.08 -16.96 -6.07
C THR A 82 4.02 -17.87 -5.44
N PRO A 83 4.31 -19.00 -4.76
CA PRO A 83 3.34 -19.58 -3.83
C PRO A 83 3.43 -18.99 -2.41
N LEU A 84 4.51 -18.28 -2.07
CA LEU A 84 4.79 -17.78 -0.73
C LEU A 84 4.33 -16.32 -0.59
N ARG A 85 3.23 -16.15 0.14
CA ARG A 85 2.80 -14.84 0.68
C ARG A 85 3.94 -14.21 1.50
N PRO A 86 3.73 -12.98 2.02
CA PRO A 86 4.05 -11.63 1.51
C PRO A 86 5.52 -11.39 1.07
N PRO A 87 5.80 -10.34 0.26
CA PRO A 87 7.08 -10.15 -0.45
C PRO A 87 8.30 -10.04 0.47
N GLU A 88 8.16 -9.41 1.65
CA GLU A 88 9.26 -9.31 2.62
C GLU A 88 9.69 -10.68 3.16
N TYR A 89 8.72 -11.59 3.38
CA TYR A 89 9.00 -12.95 3.85
C TYR A 89 9.71 -13.76 2.78
N GLY A 90 9.25 -13.67 1.53
CA GLY A 90 9.90 -14.28 0.37
C GLY A 90 11.34 -13.78 0.19
N ALA A 91 11.57 -12.46 0.25
CA ALA A 91 12.91 -11.88 0.15
C ALA A 91 13.81 -12.33 1.31
N LEU A 92 13.28 -12.43 2.54
CA LEU A 92 14.03 -12.94 3.68
C LEU A 92 14.46 -14.40 3.49
N TRP A 93 13.58 -15.23 2.92
CA TRP A 93 13.89 -16.62 2.58
C TRP A 93 14.97 -16.72 1.50
N TRP A 94 14.81 -15.94 0.43
CA TRP A 94 15.81 -15.86 -0.64
C TRP A 94 17.20 -15.47 -0.13
N LEU A 95 17.29 -14.49 0.78
CA LEU A 95 18.56 -14.07 1.39
C LEU A 95 19.22 -15.18 2.21
N LEU A 96 18.43 -16.06 2.83
CA LEU A 96 18.95 -17.23 3.55
C LEU A 96 19.45 -18.31 2.61
N GLU A 97 18.67 -18.66 1.58
CA GLU A 97 19.04 -19.68 0.60
C GLU A 97 20.31 -19.32 -0.16
N ASN A 98 20.52 -18.04 -0.45
CA ASN A 98 21.71 -17.53 -1.13
C ASN A 98 22.87 -17.20 -0.17
N GLY A 99 22.75 -17.50 1.13
CA GLY A 99 23.83 -17.34 2.11
C GLY A 99 24.15 -15.89 2.50
N HIS A 100 23.32 -14.91 2.10
CA HIS A 100 23.47 -13.52 2.52
C HIS A 100 23.09 -13.30 3.99
N LEU A 101 22.26 -14.18 4.55
CA LEU A 101 21.87 -14.19 5.95
C LEU A 101 22.19 -15.53 6.61
N THR A 102 22.57 -15.47 7.88
CA THR A 102 22.52 -16.64 8.79
C THR A 102 21.10 -16.82 9.33
N THR A 103 20.76 -18.03 9.76
CA THR A 103 19.47 -18.32 10.42
C THR A 103 19.20 -17.41 11.61
N GLN A 104 20.24 -17.09 12.41
CA GLN A 104 20.13 -16.19 13.55
C GLN A 104 19.81 -14.76 13.13
N GLN A 105 20.48 -14.25 12.08
CA GLN A 105 20.20 -12.91 11.56
C GLN A 105 18.79 -12.83 10.97
N ALA A 106 18.36 -13.83 10.20
CA ALA A 106 17.01 -13.86 9.66
C ALA A 106 15.94 -13.94 10.74
N ARG A 107 16.14 -14.75 11.79
CA ARG A 107 15.28 -14.78 12.97
C ARG A 107 15.21 -13.40 13.64
N SER A 108 16.33 -12.68 13.75
CA SER A 108 16.36 -11.32 14.31
C SER A 108 15.63 -10.30 13.42
N VAL A 109 15.78 -10.38 12.10
CA VAL A 109 15.05 -9.54 11.13
C VAL A 109 13.56 -9.79 11.23
N LEU A 110 13.14 -11.06 11.24
CA LEU A 110 11.73 -11.47 11.36
C LEU A 110 11.11 -11.00 12.67
N TYR A 111 11.84 -11.11 13.78
CA TYR A 111 11.40 -10.57 15.06
C TYR A 111 11.13 -9.06 15.00
N ARG A 112 12.00 -8.29 14.33
CA ARG A 112 11.83 -6.83 14.19
C ARG A 112 10.64 -6.46 13.31
N LEU A 113 10.42 -7.20 12.21
CA LEU A 113 9.23 -7.05 11.38
C LEU A 113 7.96 -7.31 12.21
N ILE A 114 7.95 -8.37 13.02
CA ILE A 114 6.80 -8.67 13.88
C ILE A 114 6.59 -7.59 14.94
N GLU A 115 7.65 -7.21 15.67
CA GLU A 115 7.58 -6.21 16.74
C GLU A 115 7.07 -4.86 16.22
N GLU A 116 7.59 -4.39 15.09
CA GLU A 116 7.19 -3.12 14.47
C GLU A 116 5.72 -3.17 14.01
N THR A 117 5.29 -4.24 13.33
CA THR A 117 3.89 -4.36 12.90
C THR A 117 2.95 -4.46 14.09
N LEU A 118 3.31 -5.21 15.14
CA LEU A 118 2.51 -5.29 16.35
C LEU A 118 2.38 -3.93 17.04
N PHE A 119 3.43 -3.11 17.02
CA PHE A 119 3.39 -1.75 17.55
C PHE A 119 2.33 -0.91 16.82
N GLU A 120 2.25 -1.03 15.51
CA GLU A 120 1.20 -0.38 14.71
C GLU A 120 -0.19 -0.94 15.03
N VAL A 121 -0.40 -2.26 14.88
CA VAL A 121 -1.77 -2.81 14.95
C VAL A 121 -2.37 -2.76 16.35
N ILE A 122 -1.57 -2.90 17.42
CA ILE A 122 -2.08 -2.80 18.81
C ILE A 122 -2.47 -1.36 19.15
N SER A 123 -1.92 -0.36 18.43
CA SER A 123 -2.31 1.04 18.61
C SER A 123 -3.65 1.40 17.96
N LEU A 124 -4.22 0.52 17.13
CA LEU A 124 -5.49 0.75 16.45
C LEU A 124 -6.67 0.65 17.42
N HIS A 125 -7.62 1.57 17.26
CA HIS A 125 -8.87 1.59 18.03
C HIS A 125 -10.11 1.41 17.14
N GLN A 126 -9.98 1.70 15.84
CA GLN A 126 -11.04 1.59 14.85
C GLN A 126 -10.54 0.82 13.64
N GLY A 127 -11.40 -0.06 13.11
CA GLY A 127 -11.06 -0.92 12.01
C GLY A 127 -11.87 -2.20 11.99
N ARG A 128 -11.52 -3.07 11.05
CA ARG A 128 -12.09 -4.42 10.92
C ARG A 128 -10.98 -5.46 10.87
N PHE A 129 -11.33 -6.69 11.24
CA PHE A 129 -10.40 -7.81 11.20
C PHE A 129 -11.07 -9.08 10.67
N LEU A 130 -10.25 -9.96 10.10
CA LEU A 130 -10.64 -11.26 9.59
C LEU A 130 -9.52 -12.27 9.84
N PHE A 131 -9.81 -13.28 10.65
CA PHE A 131 -8.97 -14.45 10.83
C PHE A 131 -9.45 -15.60 9.93
N ARG A 132 -8.55 -16.09 9.07
CA ARG A 132 -8.77 -17.22 8.17
C ARG A 132 -7.99 -18.43 8.65
N PHE A 133 -8.68 -19.56 8.80
CA PHE A 133 -8.06 -20.85 9.10
C PHE A 133 -7.55 -21.49 7.81
N HIS A 134 -6.24 -21.59 7.65
CA HIS A 134 -5.60 -22.30 6.52
C HIS A 134 -4.17 -22.69 6.88
N ALA A 135 -3.50 -23.46 6.00
CA ALA A 135 -2.08 -23.76 6.13
C ALA A 135 -1.28 -22.45 6.20
N SER A 136 -0.47 -22.28 7.24
CA SER A 136 0.30 -21.03 7.42
C SER A 136 1.42 -20.88 6.37
N LEU A 137 2.29 -19.88 6.57
CA LEU A 137 3.46 -19.67 5.71
C LEU A 137 4.31 -20.95 5.63
N SER A 138 4.75 -21.31 4.41
CA SER A 138 5.55 -22.49 4.15
C SER A 138 6.57 -22.22 3.04
N PRO A 139 7.89 -22.28 3.31
CA PRO A 139 8.48 -22.89 4.50
C PRO A 139 8.45 -21.97 5.73
N GLN A 140 8.41 -22.60 6.92
CA GLN A 140 8.44 -21.89 8.20
C GLN A 140 9.88 -21.63 8.61
N LEU A 141 10.23 -20.36 8.79
CA LEU A 141 11.53 -19.96 9.32
C LEU A 141 11.63 -20.24 10.81
N THR A 142 10.68 -19.67 11.55
CA THR A 142 10.61 -19.76 12.99
C THR A 142 9.26 -19.24 13.46
N GLU A 143 8.85 -19.71 14.64
CA GLU A 143 7.69 -19.22 15.37
C GLU A 143 8.13 -18.38 16.58
N PHE A 144 7.31 -17.40 16.95
CA PHE A 144 7.48 -16.59 18.14
C PHE A 144 6.24 -16.61 19.03
N ASP A 145 6.46 -16.84 20.32
CA ASP A 145 5.40 -16.83 21.32
C ASP A 145 4.65 -15.48 21.34
N THR A 146 3.34 -15.55 21.11
CA THR A 146 2.47 -14.36 21.00
C THR A 146 2.43 -13.56 22.31
N LYS A 147 2.20 -14.22 23.46
CA LYS A 147 2.07 -13.57 24.78
C LYS A 147 3.24 -12.67 25.18
N PRO A 148 4.49 -13.15 25.25
CA PRO A 148 5.62 -12.32 25.68
C PRO A 148 5.91 -11.18 24.70
N LEU A 149 5.65 -11.40 23.40
CA LEU A 149 5.83 -10.39 22.35
C LEU A 149 4.80 -9.27 22.51
N VAL A 150 3.51 -9.60 22.59
CA VAL A 150 2.43 -8.64 22.81
C VAL A 150 2.63 -7.86 24.12
N LYS A 151 2.99 -8.54 25.22
CA LYS A 151 3.28 -7.89 26.51
C LYS A 151 4.46 -6.90 26.42
N ARG A 152 5.47 -7.19 25.61
CA ARG A 152 6.59 -6.28 25.36
C ARG A 152 6.15 -5.05 24.58
N VAL A 153 5.43 -5.25 23.48
CA VAL A 153 4.94 -4.16 22.62
C VAL A 153 3.98 -3.24 23.37
N ILE A 154 3.07 -3.78 24.19
CA ILE A 154 2.17 -2.97 25.04
C ILE A 154 2.95 -2.05 25.97
N ARG A 155 4.04 -2.52 26.59
CA ARG A 155 4.89 -1.66 27.44
C ARG A 155 5.55 -0.54 26.65
N GLN A 156 5.98 -0.81 25.42
CA GLN A 156 6.54 0.21 24.53
C GLN A 156 5.48 1.24 24.13
N LEU A 157 4.26 0.80 23.79
CA LEU A 157 3.14 1.68 23.46
C LEU A 157 2.71 2.56 24.65
N GLN A 158 2.64 1.99 25.85
CA GLN A 158 2.38 2.76 27.07
C GLN A 158 3.46 3.83 27.33
N GLY A 159 4.72 3.51 27.03
CA GLY A 159 5.81 4.48 27.06
C GLY A 159 5.63 5.58 26.02
N TRP A 160 5.30 5.21 24.78
CA TRP A 160 5.06 6.13 23.67
C TRP A 160 3.93 7.12 23.97
N LEU A 161 2.79 6.65 24.50
CA LEU A 161 1.66 7.51 24.86
C LEU A 161 2.02 8.60 25.89
N ARG A 162 3.05 8.39 26.72
CA ARG A 162 3.53 9.41 27.68
C ARG A 162 4.35 10.52 27.02
N LEU A 163 4.80 10.34 25.78
CA LEU A 163 5.55 11.33 25.01
C LEU A 163 4.63 12.29 24.25
N GLN A 164 3.32 11.99 24.19
CA GLN A 164 2.30 12.87 23.63
C GLN A 164 2.02 14.06 24.58
N PRO A 165 1.63 15.23 24.04
CA PRO A 165 1.31 15.51 22.63
C PRO A 165 2.52 15.98 21.80
N ARG A 166 3.75 15.91 22.33
CA ARG A 166 4.93 16.44 21.62
C ARG A 166 5.46 15.49 20.55
N LEU A 167 5.22 14.19 20.69
CA LEU A 167 5.49 13.15 19.69
C LEU A 167 4.18 12.40 19.41
N ASN A 168 3.46 12.79 18.35
CA ASN A 168 2.13 12.25 18.06
C ASN A 168 2.14 11.09 17.07
N SER A 169 3.04 11.11 16.09
CA SER A 169 3.15 10.07 15.08
C SER A 169 4.58 9.56 14.98
N PHE A 170 4.73 8.23 14.88
CA PHE A 170 6.01 7.60 14.60
C PHE A 170 6.42 7.72 13.11
N TYR A 171 5.55 8.29 12.27
CA TYR A 171 5.86 8.71 10.90
C TYR A 171 6.40 10.15 10.81
N ASP A 172 6.38 10.91 11.91
CA ASP A 172 6.93 12.26 11.91
C ASP A 172 8.46 12.23 11.76
N CYS A 173 9.00 13.21 11.05
CA CYS A 173 10.42 13.34 10.78
C CYS A 173 11.04 14.39 11.74
N PRO A 174 11.91 14.00 12.68
CA PRO A 174 12.63 14.96 13.50
C PRO A 174 13.55 15.83 12.64
N PHE A 175 13.51 17.14 12.86
CA PHE A 175 14.34 18.16 12.22
C PHE A 175 15.11 18.93 13.29
N LEU A 176 16.44 18.89 13.21
CA LEU A 176 17.32 19.62 14.11
C LEU A 176 17.26 21.12 13.78
N ALA A 177 16.86 21.95 14.75
CA ALA A 177 16.75 23.39 14.56
C ALA A 177 18.14 24.05 14.45
N ASP A 178 18.26 25.09 13.62
CA ASP A 178 19.52 25.86 13.41
C ASP A 178 20.10 26.45 14.72
N THR A 179 19.25 26.63 15.73
CA THR A 179 19.64 27.08 17.07
C THR A 179 20.50 26.06 17.81
N TYR A 180 20.50 24.80 17.39
CA TYR A 180 21.35 23.74 17.92
C TYR A 180 22.74 23.80 17.28
N ARG A 181 23.52 24.84 17.60
CA ARG A 181 24.92 24.96 17.19
C ARG A 181 25.77 23.91 17.91
N THR A 182 26.04 22.81 17.24
CA THR A 182 27.13 21.88 17.60
C THR A 182 27.98 21.65 16.36
N ASP A 183 29.29 21.49 16.54
CA ASP A 183 30.17 21.10 15.44
C ASP A 183 29.65 19.79 14.85
N SER A 184 29.13 19.86 13.62
CA SER A 184 28.41 18.78 12.93
C SER A 184 29.20 17.47 12.83
N ALA A 185 30.52 17.53 13.02
CA ALA A 185 31.44 16.40 12.98
C ALA A 185 31.30 15.42 14.16
N SER A 186 30.51 15.71 15.21
CA SER A 186 30.43 14.88 16.43
C SER A 186 29.01 14.51 16.90
N LEU A 187 27.98 14.74 16.08
CA LEU A 187 26.61 14.45 16.48
C LEU A 187 26.42 12.94 16.74
N PRO A 188 25.79 12.55 17.86
CA PRO A 188 25.36 11.18 18.07
C PRO A 188 24.49 10.69 16.89
N PRO A 189 24.55 9.40 16.52
CA PRO A 189 23.82 8.86 15.36
C PRO A 189 22.32 9.21 15.36
N LEU A 190 21.70 9.23 16.54
CA LEU A 190 20.29 9.62 16.71
C LEU A 190 20.00 11.06 16.24
N LEU A 191 20.89 12.01 16.56
CA LEU A 191 20.74 13.42 16.18
C LEU A 191 21.17 13.66 14.73
N ALA A 192 22.18 12.92 14.26
CA ALA A 192 22.65 13.00 12.88
C ALA A 192 21.54 12.63 11.87
N MET A 193 20.60 11.77 12.26
CA MET A 193 19.44 11.38 11.44
C MET A 193 18.20 12.28 11.62
N SER A 194 18.31 13.37 12.40
CA SER A 194 17.23 14.35 12.57
C SER A 194 17.24 15.41 11.47
N ASP A 195 17.12 14.96 10.22
CA ASP A 195 17.27 15.77 9.00
C ASP A 195 15.94 16.33 8.43
N GLY A 196 14.83 16.09 9.13
CA GLY A 196 13.48 16.45 8.69
C GLY A 196 12.93 15.58 7.56
N LYS A 197 13.65 14.52 7.15
CA LYS A 197 13.25 13.59 6.07
C LYS A 197 13.12 12.15 6.57
N THR A 198 13.94 11.75 7.52
CA THR A 198 13.96 10.40 8.08
C THR A 198 12.96 10.32 9.23
N SER A 199 11.95 9.46 9.13
CA SER A 199 10.92 9.31 10.18
C SER A 199 11.44 8.58 11.42
N VAL A 200 10.78 8.76 12.57
CA VAL A 200 11.14 8.05 13.84
C VAL A 200 11.19 6.54 13.64
N ILE A 201 10.23 5.97 12.90
CA ILE A 201 10.22 4.53 12.59
C ILE A 201 11.43 4.13 11.74
N GLN A 202 11.81 4.89 10.71
CA GLN A 202 13.01 4.62 9.91
C GLN A 202 14.28 4.71 10.76
N ILE A 203 14.42 5.75 11.60
CA ILE A 203 15.56 5.88 12.54
C ILE A 203 15.67 4.63 13.43
N SER A 204 14.53 4.09 13.90
CA SER A 204 14.51 2.87 14.70
C SER A 204 15.09 1.66 13.97
N ARG A 205 14.76 1.51 12.67
CA ARG A 205 15.29 0.46 11.80
C ARG A 205 16.81 0.61 11.62
N HIS A 206 17.28 1.80 11.23
CA HIS A 206 18.70 2.07 11.00
C HIS A 206 19.57 1.94 12.26
N LEU A 207 19.03 2.26 13.44
CA LEU A 207 19.75 2.12 14.70
C LEU A 207 19.58 0.75 15.37
N SER A 208 18.79 -0.16 14.78
CA SER A 208 18.43 -1.45 15.38
C SER A 208 17.85 -1.29 16.80
N ARG A 209 16.97 -0.30 17.00
CA ARG A 209 16.26 -0.01 18.26
C ARG A 209 14.76 -0.09 18.04
N ASN A 210 13.97 -0.30 19.09
CA ASN A 210 12.52 -0.19 19.00
C ASN A 210 12.08 1.29 18.89
N ILE A 211 10.92 1.52 18.29
CA ILE A 211 10.32 2.85 18.04
C ILE A 211 10.30 3.70 19.32
N PHE A 212 9.81 3.13 20.42
CA PHE A 212 9.74 3.85 21.70
C PHE A 212 11.11 4.31 22.20
N SER A 213 12.15 3.48 22.06
CA SER A 213 13.49 3.82 22.55
C SER A 213 14.11 4.99 21.78
N VAL A 214 13.88 5.04 20.46
CA VAL A 214 14.28 6.18 19.62
C VAL A 214 13.49 7.43 20.01
N ALA A 215 12.17 7.31 20.10
CA ALA A 215 11.29 8.41 20.48
C ALA A 215 11.67 9.01 21.84
N ASN A 216 11.91 8.16 22.83
CA ASN A 216 12.33 8.57 24.17
C ASN A 216 13.72 9.21 24.17
N GLY A 217 14.63 8.79 23.28
CA GLY A 217 15.93 9.43 23.09
C GLY A 217 15.84 10.82 22.46
N LEU A 218 14.89 11.03 21.53
CA LEU A 218 14.63 12.33 20.90
C LEU A 218 13.88 13.29 21.83
N TYR A 219 13.05 12.76 22.73
CA TYR A 219 12.12 13.54 23.55
C TYR A 219 12.75 14.70 24.34
N PRO A 220 13.92 14.58 25.00
CA PRO A 220 14.55 15.71 25.68
C PRO A 220 14.92 16.88 24.75
N TYR A 221 15.26 16.58 23.50
CA TYR A 221 15.61 17.59 22.49
C TYR A 221 14.36 18.26 21.92
N VAL A 222 13.29 17.48 21.70
CA VAL A 222 11.96 18.02 21.38
C VAL A 222 11.46 18.91 22.51
N GLN A 223 11.72 18.53 23.77
CA GLN A 223 11.29 19.30 24.93
C GLN A 223 11.92 20.69 25.01
N LYS A 224 13.20 20.77 24.64
CA LYS A 224 14.00 22.00 24.60
C LYS A 224 13.82 22.80 23.30
N GLY A 225 13.01 22.31 22.35
CA GLY A 225 12.83 22.95 21.04
C GLY A 225 14.02 22.81 20.10
N HIS A 226 14.99 21.95 20.42
CA HIS A 226 16.15 21.66 19.57
C HIS A 226 15.79 20.76 18.38
N ILE A 227 14.74 19.95 18.53
CA ILE A 227 14.16 19.14 17.46
C ILE A 227 12.72 19.56 17.26
N GLN A 228 12.36 19.85 16.02
CA GLN A 228 10.99 20.05 15.58
C GLN A 228 10.51 18.78 14.87
N MET A 229 9.26 18.38 15.12
CA MET A 229 8.67 17.23 14.44
C MET A 229 7.95 17.73 13.20
N VAL A 230 8.44 17.33 12.03
CA VAL A 230 7.81 17.64 10.75
C VAL A 230 6.86 16.51 10.41
N HIS A 231 5.58 16.82 10.31
CA HIS A 231 4.61 15.84 9.83
C HIS A 231 4.85 15.59 8.35
N SER A 232 5.30 14.40 8.01
CA SER A 232 5.48 14.02 6.63
C SER A 232 4.13 13.64 6.04
N LEU A 233 3.53 14.55 5.27
CA LEU A 233 2.47 14.20 4.31
C LEU A 233 2.95 13.19 3.25
N GLN A 234 4.23 12.80 3.27
CA GLN A 234 4.84 11.81 2.38
C GLN A 234 4.78 10.38 2.94
N ALA A 235 4.20 10.17 4.14
CA ALA A 235 3.99 8.84 4.73
C ALA A 235 2.78 8.08 4.14
N SER A 236 1.91 8.74 3.37
CA SER A 236 1.15 8.07 2.33
C SER A 236 2.07 7.88 1.14
N HIS A 237 2.43 6.63 0.85
CA HIS A 237 3.22 6.20 -0.31
C HIS A 237 3.24 7.24 -1.42
N ARG A 238 4.34 7.99 -1.53
CA ARG A 238 4.75 8.53 -2.81
C ARG A 238 5.13 7.30 -3.62
N ILE A 239 4.12 6.69 -4.26
CA ILE A 239 4.31 5.99 -5.50
C ILE A 239 4.93 7.06 -6.41
N GLN A 240 6.26 7.16 -6.38
CA GLN A 240 6.99 7.71 -7.52
C GLN A 240 6.89 6.65 -8.61
N THR A 241 5.69 6.41 -9.14
CA THR A 241 5.59 6.14 -10.56
C THR A 241 5.92 7.49 -11.17
N LYS A 242 7.17 7.58 -11.62
CA LYS A 242 7.57 8.57 -12.60
C LYS A 242 6.81 8.24 -13.88
N ALA A 243 5.49 8.47 -13.91
CA ALA A 243 4.81 8.70 -15.16
C ALA A 243 5.31 10.08 -15.61
N PRO A 244 5.91 10.20 -16.80
CA PRO A 244 6.26 11.51 -17.33
C PRO A 244 4.98 12.35 -17.34
N ILE A 245 5.07 13.59 -16.87
CA ILE A 245 4.04 14.61 -17.10
C ILE A 245 3.99 14.78 -18.62
N ASN A 246 3.21 13.94 -19.28
CA ASN A 246 2.88 14.07 -20.67
C ASN A 246 1.54 14.83 -20.67
N ASN A 247 1.42 15.88 -21.46
CA ASN A 247 0.18 16.64 -21.68
C ASN A 247 -0.93 15.81 -22.37
N ALA A 248 -0.88 14.47 -22.26
CA ALA A 248 -1.84 13.56 -22.85
C ALA A 248 -3.06 13.40 -21.92
N VAL A 249 -4.25 13.41 -22.52
CA VAL A 249 -5.51 13.18 -21.81
C VAL A 249 -5.50 11.76 -21.21
N PRO A 250 -5.75 11.58 -19.89
CA PRO A 250 -5.75 10.25 -19.30
C PRO A 250 -6.86 9.37 -19.87
N ARG A 251 -6.52 8.15 -20.26
CA ARG A 251 -7.43 7.13 -20.79
C ARG A 251 -7.92 6.19 -19.70
N ILE A 252 -9.21 6.19 -19.48
CA ILE A 252 -9.91 5.40 -18.47
C ILE A 252 -10.74 4.34 -19.18
N VAL A 253 -10.55 3.07 -18.82
CA VAL A 253 -11.39 1.99 -19.32
C VAL A 253 -12.34 1.52 -18.23
N CYS A 254 -13.63 1.54 -18.49
CA CYS A 254 -14.67 1.01 -17.61
C CYS A 254 -15.14 -0.36 -18.10
N ILE A 255 -15.17 -1.36 -17.22
CA ILE A 255 -15.59 -2.72 -17.53
C ILE A 255 -16.73 -3.08 -16.58
N ASP A 256 -17.94 -3.17 -17.13
CA ASP A 256 -19.16 -3.38 -16.35
C ASP A 256 -20.26 -3.93 -17.28
N ASP A 257 -20.93 -5.00 -16.89
CA ASP A 257 -21.99 -5.61 -17.70
C ASP A 257 -23.28 -4.75 -17.70
N THR A 258 -23.44 -3.86 -16.73
CA THR A 258 -24.59 -2.99 -16.56
C THR A 258 -24.43 -1.70 -17.37
N LEU A 259 -25.21 -1.56 -18.45
CA LEU A 259 -25.18 -0.38 -19.34
C LEU A 259 -25.35 0.95 -18.59
N ALA A 260 -26.28 1.01 -17.63
CA ALA A 260 -26.55 2.23 -16.87
C ALA A 260 -25.33 2.69 -16.04
N VAL A 261 -24.54 1.76 -15.49
CA VAL A 261 -23.33 2.09 -14.74
C VAL A 261 -22.26 2.63 -15.67
N ARG A 262 -22.06 2.00 -16.84
CA ARG A 262 -21.12 2.48 -17.87
C ARG A 262 -21.45 3.89 -18.33
N GLN A 263 -22.71 4.16 -18.67
CA GLN A 263 -23.17 5.48 -19.09
C GLN A 263 -22.99 6.54 -17.99
N ALA A 264 -23.28 6.19 -16.74
CA ALA A 264 -23.07 7.11 -15.62
C ALA A 264 -21.60 7.47 -15.43
N ILE A 265 -20.69 6.50 -15.51
CA ILE A 265 -19.24 6.72 -15.41
C ILE A 265 -18.71 7.56 -16.58
N GLU A 266 -19.12 7.26 -17.81
CA GLU A 266 -18.79 8.04 -19.01
C GLU A 266 -19.21 9.50 -18.82
N MET A 267 -20.49 9.74 -18.50
CA MET A 267 -21.01 11.08 -18.27
C MET A 267 -20.27 11.84 -17.16
N MET A 268 -20.00 11.17 -16.03
CA MET A 268 -19.32 11.78 -14.89
C MET A 268 -17.88 12.16 -15.21
N LEU A 269 -17.13 11.35 -15.97
CA LEU A 269 -15.71 11.59 -16.20
C LEU A 269 -15.43 12.40 -17.49
N ASP A 270 -16.24 12.24 -18.53
CA ASP A 270 -16.13 13.06 -19.75
C ASP A 270 -16.34 14.55 -19.44
N ALA A 271 -17.25 14.87 -18.49
CA ALA A 271 -17.47 16.23 -18.01
C ALA A 271 -16.22 16.90 -17.41
N TYR A 272 -15.25 16.11 -16.96
CA TYR A 272 -13.97 16.60 -16.40
C TYR A 272 -12.79 16.43 -17.36
N GLY A 273 -13.07 16.05 -18.62
CA GLY A 273 -12.08 15.98 -19.68
C GLY A 273 -11.17 14.76 -19.62
N TYR A 274 -11.66 13.63 -19.11
CA TYR A 274 -11.02 12.32 -19.26
C TYR A 274 -11.40 11.67 -20.59
N GLU A 275 -10.70 10.61 -21.00
CA GLU A 275 -11.12 9.74 -22.11
C GLU A 275 -11.66 8.44 -21.56
N VAL A 276 -12.98 8.28 -21.56
CA VAL A 276 -13.59 7.04 -21.08
C VAL A 276 -13.91 6.11 -22.26
N THR A 277 -13.51 4.85 -22.15
CA THR A 277 -13.96 3.78 -23.05
C THR A 277 -14.62 2.69 -22.22
N SER A 278 -15.89 2.39 -22.49
CA SER A 278 -16.60 1.35 -21.74
C SER A 278 -16.72 0.03 -22.48
N ILE A 279 -16.52 -1.07 -21.76
CA ILE A 279 -16.56 -2.45 -22.23
C ILE A 279 -17.66 -3.18 -21.46
N GLY A 280 -18.72 -3.60 -22.18
CA GLY A 280 -19.85 -4.31 -21.59
C GLY A 280 -19.69 -5.84 -21.51
N ASN A 281 -18.70 -6.40 -22.20
CA ASN A 281 -18.45 -7.84 -22.22
C ASN A 281 -17.09 -8.15 -21.57
N PRO A 282 -17.05 -8.80 -20.40
CA PRO A 282 -15.82 -9.01 -19.66
C PRO A 282 -14.84 -9.98 -20.36
N VAL A 283 -15.35 -10.92 -21.15
CA VAL A 283 -14.51 -11.86 -21.93
C VAL A 283 -13.74 -11.14 -23.04
N LYS A 284 -14.31 -10.08 -23.62
CA LYS A 284 -13.62 -9.22 -24.61
C LYS A 284 -12.70 -8.19 -23.97
N ALA A 285 -12.80 -7.95 -22.66
CA ALA A 285 -12.06 -6.89 -22.00
C ALA A 285 -10.55 -7.10 -22.12
N LEU A 286 -10.07 -8.33 -21.89
CA LEU A 286 -8.63 -8.62 -21.92
C LEU A 286 -7.99 -8.24 -23.26
N SER A 287 -8.59 -8.64 -24.39
CA SER A 287 -8.03 -8.35 -25.72
C SER A 287 -8.10 -6.85 -26.08
N LEU A 288 -9.18 -6.17 -25.70
CA LEU A 288 -9.35 -4.75 -25.96
C LEU A 288 -8.39 -3.90 -25.12
N LEU A 289 -8.14 -4.26 -23.86
CA LEU A 289 -7.27 -3.51 -22.96
C LEU A 289 -5.83 -3.37 -23.51
N PHE A 290 -5.28 -4.42 -24.14
CA PHE A 290 -3.94 -4.35 -24.76
C PHE A 290 -3.86 -3.32 -25.90
N SER A 291 -4.97 -3.10 -26.60
CA SER A 291 -5.05 -2.13 -27.70
C SER A 291 -5.32 -0.72 -27.20
N LEU A 292 -6.19 -0.59 -26.19
CA LEU A 292 -6.62 0.70 -25.63
C LEU A 292 -5.53 1.37 -24.80
N LYS A 293 -4.64 0.58 -24.16
CA LYS A 293 -3.55 1.06 -23.30
C LYS A 293 -4.03 2.11 -22.27
N PRO A 294 -4.95 1.71 -21.37
CA PRO A 294 -5.50 2.63 -20.39
C PRO A 294 -4.47 3.07 -19.37
N ASP A 295 -4.64 4.31 -18.90
CA ASP A 295 -3.95 4.86 -17.75
C ASP A 295 -4.64 4.46 -16.43
N LEU A 296 -5.91 4.04 -16.47
CA LEU A 296 -6.67 3.51 -15.33
C LEU A 296 -7.81 2.59 -15.78
N ILE A 297 -8.08 1.55 -14.99
CA ILE A 297 -9.16 0.59 -15.24
C ILE A 297 -10.16 0.63 -14.08
N LEU A 298 -11.43 0.86 -14.37
CA LEU A 298 -12.56 0.66 -13.48
C LEU A 298 -13.19 -0.70 -13.82
N CYS A 299 -13.20 -1.65 -12.90
CA CYS A 299 -13.63 -3.02 -13.18
C CYS A 299 -14.71 -3.46 -12.20
N ASP A 300 -15.90 -3.81 -12.69
CA ASP A 300 -16.93 -4.38 -11.84
C ASP A 300 -16.52 -5.75 -11.29
N VAL A 301 -16.87 -6.01 -10.04
CA VAL A 301 -16.63 -7.31 -9.41
C VAL A 301 -17.55 -8.39 -9.99
N ALA A 302 -18.83 -8.06 -10.11
CA ALA A 302 -19.91 -9.02 -10.27
C ALA A 302 -20.43 -9.05 -11.70
N MET A 303 -19.62 -9.60 -12.61
CA MET A 303 -19.97 -9.74 -14.03
C MET A 303 -20.23 -11.21 -14.41
N PRO A 304 -21.15 -11.49 -15.34
CA PRO A 304 -21.38 -12.82 -15.89
C PRO A 304 -20.17 -13.30 -16.71
N GLU A 305 -20.02 -14.62 -16.84
CA GLU A 305 -18.97 -15.31 -17.61
C GLU A 305 -17.55 -15.19 -17.03
N LEU A 306 -17.12 -14.00 -16.61
CA LEU A 306 -15.81 -13.74 -16.04
C LEU A 306 -15.93 -12.73 -14.90
N GLU A 307 -15.65 -13.17 -13.68
CA GLU A 307 -15.70 -12.32 -12.50
C GLU A 307 -14.54 -11.30 -12.51
N GLY A 308 -14.77 -10.07 -12.06
CA GLY A 308 -13.80 -8.99 -12.18
C GLY A 308 -12.48 -9.24 -11.45
N HIS A 309 -12.49 -10.02 -10.37
CA HIS A 309 -11.28 -10.40 -9.66
C HIS A 309 -10.43 -11.41 -10.46
N GLN A 310 -11.07 -12.29 -11.24
CA GLN A 310 -10.36 -13.20 -12.14
C GLN A 310 -9.71 -12.39 -13.27
N LEU A 311 -10.44 -11.42 -13.84
CA LEU A 311 -9.90 -10.50 -14.84
C LEU A 311 -8.73 -9.66 -14.29
N CYS A 312 -8.83 -9.14 -13.07
CA CYS A 312 -7.74 -8.42 -12.40
C CYS A 312 -6.50 -9.31 -12.24
N ALA A 313 -6.66 -10.55 -11.77
CA ALA A 313 -5.57 -11.50 -11.64
C ALA A 313 -4.86 -11.75 -12.98
N MET A 314 -5.63 -11.95 -14.05
CA MET A 314 -5.10 -12.15 -15.40
C MET A 314 -4.35 -10.91 -15.91
N LEU A 315 -4.87 -9.70 -15.66
CA LEU A 315 -4.21 -8.46 -16.05
C LEU A 315 -2.87 -8.30 -15.32
N ARG A 316 -2.81 -8.61 -14.02
CA ARG A 316 -1.55 -8.50 -13.24
C ARG A 316 -0.46 -9.45 -13.69
N GLN A 317 -0.77 -10.50 -14.44
CA GLN A 317 0.25 -11.36 -15.06
C GLN A 317 0.96 -10.69 -16.25
N ALA A 318 0.37 -9.66 -16.85
CA ALA A 318 0.96 -8.95 -17.98
C ALA A 318 1.79 -7.73 -17.51
N PRO A 319 3.07 -7.58 -17.94
CA PRO A 319 3.97 -6.53 -17.44
C PRO A 319 3.41 -5.10 -17.54
N TYR A 320 2.71 -4.79 -18.63
CA TYR A 320 2.14 -3.46 -18.85
C TYR A 320 1.08 -3.11 -17.78
N PHE A 321 0.25 -4.07 -17.38
CA PHE A 321 -0.84 -3.84 -16.44
C PHE A 321 -0.42 -4.00 -14.98
N GLN A 322 0.85 -4.28 -14.67
CA GLN A 322 1.30 -4.33 -13.27
C GLN A 322 1.29 -2.95 -12.61
N SER A 323 1.55 -1.88 -13.37
CA SER A 323 1.57 -0.50 -12.89
C SER A 323 0.29 0.28 -13.15
N VAL A 324 -0.58 -0.19 -14.05
CA VAL A 324 -1.87 0.44 -14.34
C VAL A 324 -2.79 0.31 -13.12
N PRO A 325 -3.32 1.41 -12.55
CA PRO A 325 -4.32 1.37 -11.49
C PRO A 325 -5.58 0.60 -11.92
N ILE A 326 -5.95 -0.42 -11.15
CA ILE A 326 -7.20 -1.18 -11.33
C ILE A 326 -8.07 -0.95 -10.11
N ILE A 327 -9.17 -0.23 -10.27
CA ILE A 327 -10.14 0.06 -9.22
C ILE A 327 -11.32 -0.88 -9.38
N MET A 328 -11.61 -1.64 -8.34
CA MET A 328 -12.73 -2.58 -8.35
C MET A 328 -14.03 -1.89 -7.92
N LEU A 329 -15.07 -1.99 -8.73
CA LEU A 329 -16.41 -1.50 -8.40
C LEU A 329 -17.17 -2.63 -7.71
N THR A 330 -17.62 -2.42 -6.47
CA THR A 330 -18.09 -3.51 -5.60
C THR A 330 -19.47 -3.21 -5.02
N GLY A 331 -20.33 -4.22 -4.80
CA GLY A 331 -21.66 -4.00 -4.22
C GLY A 331 -21.66 -3.69 -2.72
N LYS A 332 -22.81 -3.21 -2.19
CA LYS A 332 -22.96 -2.76 -0.78
C LYS A 332 -22.61 -3.82 0.28
N ASP A 333 -22.67 -5.11 -0.03
CA ASP A 333 -22.41 -6.22 0.92
C ASP A 333 -21.18 -7.08 0.58
N SER A 334 -20.31 -6.64 -0.33
CA SER A 334 -19.27 -7.50 -0.90
C SER A 334 -17.93 -7.47 -0.12
N PHE A 335 -17.99 -7.70 1.19
CA PHE A 335 -16.79 -7.85 2.05
C PHE A 335 -15.81 -8.89 1.48
N VAL A 336 -16.35 -10.02 1.02
CA VAL A 336 -15.58 -11.12 0.42
C VAL A 336 -14.89 -10.68 -0.86
N ASP A 337 -15.56 -9.85 -1.68
CA ASP A 337 -15.03 -9.44 -2.96
C ASP A 337 -13.96 -8.35 -2.85
N ARG A 338 -14.05 -7.47 -1.83
CA ARG A 338 -12.97 -6.51 -1.53
C ARG A 338 -11.68 -7.22 -1.10
N VAL A 339 -11.80 -8.29 -0.32
CA VAL A 339 -10.63 -9.08 0.09
C VAL A 339 -10.07 -9.91 -1.06
N LYS A 340 -10.94 -10.53 -1.90
CA LYS A 340 -10.49 -11.22 -3.12
C LYS A 340 -9.80 -10.26 -4.09
N ALA A 341 -10.35 -9.07 -4.30
CA ALA A 341 -9.81 -8.00 -5.13
C ALA A 341 -8.39 -7.58 -4.71
N ASN A 342 -8.16 -7.34 -3.41
CA ASN A 342 -6.82 -6.99 -2.91
C ASN A 342 -5.82 -8.14 -3.09
N MET A 343 -6.25 -9.39 -2.92
CA MET A 343 -5.37 -10.56 -3.12
C MET A 343 -4.97 -10.80 -4.58
N VAL A 344 -5.79 -10.37 -5.54
CA VAL A 344 -5.47 -10.44 -6.98
C VAL A 344 -4.75 -9.19 -7.51
N GLY A 345 -4.35 -8.29 -6.61
CA GLY A 345 -3.58 -7.10 -6.92
C GLY A 345 -4.41 -5.90 -7.39
N ALA A 346 -5.68 -5.77 -7.03
CA ALA A 346 -6.42 -4.52 -7.26
C ALA A 346 -5.72 -3.35 -6.55
N THR A 347 -5.80 -2.15 -7.15
CA THR A 347 -5.16 -0.94 -6.63
C THR A 347 -6.01 -0.23 -5.59
N ASP A 348 -7.33 -0.17 -5.80
CA ASP A 348 -8.30 0.38 -4.86
C ASP A 348 -9.70 -0.20 -5.14
N TYR A 349 -10.71 0.22 -4.38
CA TYR A 349 -12.10 -0.15 -4.60
C TYR A 349 -13.06 1.02 -4.44
N LEU A 350 -14.19 0.95 -5.14
CA LEU A 350 -15.29 1.90 -5.03
C LEU A 350 -16.60 1.13 -4.81
N THR A 351 -17.36 1.50 -3.78
CA THR A 351 -18.59 0.78 -3.42
C THR A 351 -19.78 1.37 -4.17
N LYS A 352 -20.53 0.55 -4.88
CA LYS A 352 -21.79 0.88 -5.54
C LYS A 352 -22.94 0.90 -4.51
N PRO A 353 -23.87 1.88 -4.60
CA PRO A 353 -23.84 3.04 -5.48
C PRO A 353 -22.82 4.08 -5.00
N PHE A 354 -22.11 4.70 -5.95
CA PHE A 354 -21.16 5.79 -5.70
C PHE A 354 -21.60 7.07 -6.41
N GLY A 355 -21.18 8.21 -5.87
CA GLY A 355 -21.42 9.52 -6.48
C GLY A 355 -20.26 10.01 -7.34
N GLU A 356 -20.53 11.01 -8.17
CA GLU A 356 -19.52 11.78 -8.93
C GLU A 356 -18.31 12.24 -8.08
N PRO A 357 -18.46 12.83 -6.87
CA PRO A 357 -17.30 13.30 -6.11
C PRO A 357 -16.38 12.16 -5.64
N GLU A 358 -16.93 10.99 -5.33
CA GLU A 358 -16.15 9.83 -4.88
C GLU A 358 -15.36 9.22 -6.04
N LEU A 359 -16.00 9.08 -7.20
CA LEU A 359 -15.37 8.59 -8.42
C LEU A 359 -14.26 9.53 -8.89
N LEU A 360 -14.53 10.84 -8.93
CA LEU A 360 -13.57 11.85 -9.38
C LEU A 360 -12.35 11.92 -8.46
N ALA A 361 -12.55 11.96 -7.13
CA ALA A 361 -11.45 11.99 -6.18
C ALA A 361 -10.51 10.78 -6.33
N LEU A 362 -11.10 9.61 -6.62
CA LEU A 362 -10.34 8.39 -6.82
C LEU A 362 -9.56 8.42 -8.15
N VAL A 363 -10.19 8.82 -9.25
CA VAL A 363 -9.54 8.96 -10.56
C VAL A 363 -8.41 10.01 -10.52
N GLU A 364 -8.67 11.20 -9.98
CA GLU A 364 -7.66 12.27 -9.85
C GLU A 364 -6.45 11.83 -9.04
N ARG A 365 -6.65 11.03 -7.99
CA ARG A 365 -5.57 10.50 -7.15
C ARG A 365 -4.58 9.63 -7.94
N TYR A 366 -5.05 8.91 -8.96
CA TYR A 366 -4.24 7.93 -9.68
C TYR A 366 -3.71 8.42 -11.04
N VAL A 367 -4.50 9.19 -11.78
CA VAL A 367 -4.12 9.66 -13.13
C VAL A 367 -4.03 11.18 -13.25
N GLY A 368 -4.24 11.92 -12.16
CA GLY A 368 -4.26 13.39 -12.17
C GLY A 368 -5.55 13.98 -12.73
N ARG A 369 -5.59 15.31 -12.86
CA ARG A 369 -6.77 16.04 -13.36
C ARG A 369 -6.92 15.84 -14.87
N GLY A 370 -8.16 15.66 -15.32
CA GLY A 370 -8.51 15.64 -16.73
C GLY A 370 -8.28 17.00 -17.40
N ASN A 371 -8.40 17.04 -18.74
CA ASN A 371 -8.24 18.27 -19.51
C ASN A 371 -9.62 18.80 -19.94
N PRO A 372 -10.26 19.70 -19.16
CA PRO A 372 -11.60 20.20 -19.47
C PRO A 372 -11.67 21.07 -20.73
N LYS A 373 -10.52 21.44 -21.32
CA LYS A 373 -10.46 22.12 -22.63
C LYS A 373 -10.46 21.15 -23.81
N ARG A 374 -10.62 19.86 -23.56
CA ARG A 374 -10.72 18.83 -24.59
C ARG A 374 -11.98 19.06 -25.43
N LEU A 375 -11.80 19.19 -26.74
CA LEU A 375 -12.90 19.11 -27.70
C LEU A 375 -13.37 17.65 -27.80
N ALA A 376 -14.69 17.43 -27.82
CA ALA A 376 -15.25 16.09 -27.99
C ALA A 376 -14.68 15.42 -29.27
N PRO A 377 -14.50 14.09 -29.30
CA PRO A 377 -13.96 13.39 -30.47
C PRO A 377 -14.68 13.73 -31.79
N GLU A 378 -15.99 13.96 -31.73
CA GLU A 378 -16.82 14.37 -32.86
C GLU A 378 -16.42 15.75 -33.41
N MET A 379 -16.10 16.71 -32.52
CA MET A 379 -15.63 18.05 -32.90
C MET A 379 -14.19 18.04 -33.44
N LEU A 380 -13.35 17.11 -32.97
CA LEU A 380 -12.00 16.90 -33.49
C LEU A 380 -12.04 16.31 -34.90
N LEU A 381 -12.93 15.34 -35.15
CA LEU A 381 -13.21 14.80 -36.47
C LEU A 381 -13.76 15.88 -37.42
N GLU A 382 -14.70 16.72 -36.98
CA GLU A 382 -15.20 17.83 -37.78
C GLU A 382 -14.11 18.87 -38.11
N GLN A 383 -13.20 19.15 -37.17
CA GLN A 383 -12.07 20.04 -37.43
C GLN A 383 -11.03 19.43 -38.36
N GLU A 384 -10.71 18.13 -38.23
CA GLU A 384 -9.81 17.43 -39.15
C GLU A 384 -10.42 17.34 -40.55
N ILE A 385 -11.70 17.01 -40.67
CA ILE A 385 -12.43 16.99 -41.94
C ILE A 385 -12.47 18.40 -42.55
N SER A 386 -12.73 19.44 -41.75
CA SER A 386 -12.73 20.84 -42.22
C SER A 386 -11.34 21.34 -42.62
N ALA A 387 -10.29 20.93 -41.92
CA ALA A 387 -8.90 21.26 -42.25
C ALA A 387 -8.43 20.55 -43.53
N THR A 388 -8.93 19.34 -43.78
CA THR A 388 -8.61 18.54 -44.98
C THR A 388 -9.41 19.01 -46.20
N LEU A 389 -10.62 19.55 -46.01
CA LEU A 389 -11.48 20.11 -47.05
C LEU A 389 -11.26 21.61 -47.31
N ASN A 390 -10.28 22.23 -46.63
CA ASN A 390 -10.00 23.65 -46.81
C ASN A 390 -9.32 23.89 -48.17
N PRO A 391 -9.93 24.60 -49.13
CA PRO A 391 -9.44 24.70 -50.52
C PRO A 391 -8.10 25.43 -50.67
N GLU A 392 -7.61 26.11 -49.63
CA GLU A 392 -6.27 26.70 -49.60
C GLU A 392 -5.14 25.65 -49.52
N ASN A 393 -5.40 24.45 -48.98
CA ASN A 393 -4.40 23.37 -48.88
C ASN A 393 -4.16 22.61 -50.21
N TRP A 394 -4.98 22.87 -51.24
CA TRP A 394 -4.79 22.31 -52.59
C TRP A 394 -4.11 23.28 -53.56
N SER A 395 -3.71 24.45 -53.09
CA SER A 395 -3.06 25.48 -53.91
C SER A 395 -1.56 25.58 -53.61
N ASN A 396 -0.81 24.54 -53.95
CA ASN A 396 0.61 24.73 -54.31
C ASN A 396 1.05 23.58 -55.25
N PRO A 397 1.21 23.84 -56.56
CA PRO A 397 1.71 22.85 -57.51
C PRO A 397 3.19 22.53 -57.34
#